data_AF-D4YRN7-F1
#
_entry.id   AF-D4YRN7-F1
#
_cell.length_a   1.000
_cell.length_b   1.000
_cell.length_c   1.000
_cell.angle_alpha   90.00
_cell.angle_beta   90.00
_cell.angle_gamma   90.00
#
_symmetry.space_group_name_H-M   'P 1'
#
loop_
_entity.id
_entity.type
_entity.pdbx_description
1 polymer ?
#
loop_
_entity_poly.entity_id
_entity_poly.type
_entity_poly.pdbx_seq_one_letter_code
_entity_poly.pdbx_strand_id
1 'polypeptide(L)'
;MPWDQYNYTATPWAEIPATINEVGSIYTCQGFDLNYAGIIIGPPINQVQGQNRLQVNLDKMTDTEMFKKRTDLTDPVEIEQLEKQMVMNSLNVLFKRGVHGCYLYAHDPLLRYTLCTLFDQINY
;
A
#
# COMPACT_ATOMS: atom_id res chain seq x y z
N MET A 1 10.19 17.79 3.54
CA MET A 1 8.79 18.16 3.22
C MET A 1 7.94 17.94 4.48
N PRO A 2 6.77 18.58 4.66
CA PRO A 2 6.10 18.64 5.97
C PRO A 2 5.61 17.29 6.53
N TRP A 3 5.60 16.22 5.73
CA TRP A 3 5.23 14.87 6.17
C TRP A 3 6.36 14.09 6.86
N ASP A 4 7.58 14.62 6.90
CA ASP A 4 8.79 13.93 7.39
C ASP A 4 9.20 14.41 8.81
N GLN A 5 8.25 14.93 9.59
CA GLN A 5 8.51 15.43 10.94
C GLN A 5 8.03 14.45 12.01
N TYR A 6 8.98 13.76 12.62
CA TYR A 6 8.73 12.87 13.76
C TYR A 6 8.74 13.69 15.07
N ASN A 7 7.64 14.40 15.36
CA ASN A 7 7.51 15.24 16.54
C ASN A 7 6.29 14.83 17.37
N TYR A 8 6.50 14.16 18.51
CA TYR A 8 5.45 13.63 19.39
C TYR A 8 4.58 14.70 20.08
N THR A 9 4.91 15.98 19.93
CA THR A 9 4.15 17.13 20.45
C THR A 9 3.31 17.84 19.39
N ALA A 10 3.41 17.43 18.11
CA ALA A 10 2.65 17.99 17.01
C ALA A 10 1.38 17.18 16.74
N THR A 11 0.30 17.87 16.36
CA THR A 11 -0.92 17.23 15.86
C THR A 11 -0.56 16.27 14.73
N PRO A 12 -1.01 14.99 14.77
CA PRO A 12 -0.76 14.03 13.69
C PRO A 12 -1.14 14.63 12.34
N TRP A 13 -0.33 14.39 11.30
CA TRP A 13 -0.55 14.96 9.96
C TRP A 13 -1.99 14.74 9.44
N ALA A 14 -2.56 13.56 9.70
CA ALA A 14 -3.91 13.20 9.30
C ALA A 14 -5.02 14.00 10.02
N GLU A 15 -4.71 14.65 11.14
CA GLU A 15 -5.63 15.48 11.93
C GLU A 15 -5.54 16.97 11.61
N ILE A 16 -4.58 17.39 10.76
CA ILE A 16 -4.43 18.78 10.33
C ILE A 16 -5.46 19.06 9.22
N PRO A 17 -6.41 20.01 9.38
CA PRO A 17 -7.49 20.21 8.39
C PRO A 17 -7.03 20.49 6.96
N ALA A 18 -5.83 21.06 6.78
CA ALA A 18 -5.25 21.36 5.47
C ALA A 18 -4.81 20.12 4.68
N THR A 19 -4.61 18.96 5.33
CA THR A 19 -4.08 17.74 4.71
C THR A 19 -5.15 16.90 4.02
N ILE A 20 -6.41 17.35 4.04
CA ILE A 20 -7.53 16.70 3.35
C ILE A 20 -7.30 16.51 1.84
N ASN A 21 -6.45 17.34 1.24
CA ASN A 21 -6.08 17.28 -0.19
C ASN A 21 -4.77 16.54 -0.45
N GLU A 22 -4.18 15.92 0.57
CA GLU A 22 -2.87 15.28 0.48
C GLU A 22 -3.00 13.74 0.58
N VAL A 23 -2.03 13.03 -0.01
CA VAL A 23 -1.95 11.57 0.05
C VAL A 23 -0.69 11.17 0.80
N GLY A 24 -0.87 10.43 1.90
CA GLY A 24 0.22 9.88 2.69
C GLY A 24 0.87 8.66 2.01
N SER A 25 2.15 8.43 2.31
CA SER A 25 2.85 7.19 1.96
C SER A 25 2.74 6.14 3.08
N ILE A 26 3.21 4.92 2.84
CA ILE A 26 3.29 3.90 3.88
C ILE A 26 4.09 4.34 5.12
N TYR A 27 5.09 5.21 4.93
CA TYR A 27 5.99 5.68 5.98
C TYR A 27 5.34 6.73 6.88
N THR A 28 4.36 7.48 6.34
CA THR A 28 3.69 8.56 7.07
C THR A 28 2.45 8.09 7.82
N CYS A 29 1.90 6.94 7.44
CA CYS A 29 0.73 6.33 8.09
C CYS A 29 1.12 5.29 9.16
N GLN A 30 2.41 5.11 9.44
CA GLN A 30 2.87 4.11 10.39
C GLN A 30 2.68 4.61 11.83
N GLY A 31 1.84 3.92 12.60
CA GLY A 31 1.69 4.15 14.06
C GLY A 31 0.38 4.81 14.49
N PHE A 32 -0.52 5.17 13.57
CA PHE A 32 -1.84 5.71 13.90
C PHE A 32 -2.94 5.02 13.07
N ASP A 33 -4.07 4.77 13.71
CA ASP A 33 -5.25 4.19 13.07
C ASP A 33 -6.17 5.32 12.60
N LEU A 34 -6.75 5.15 11.41
CA LEU A 34 -7.66 6.11 10.78
C LEU A 34 -9.09 5.59 10.91
N ASN A 35 -10.05 6.47 11.20
CA ASN A 35 -11.46 6.10 11.18
C ASN A 35 -11.85 5.47 9.84
N TYR A 36 -11.39 6.07 8.74
CA TYR A 36 -11.51 5.52 7.40
C TYR A 36 -10.18 5.66 6.67
N ALA A 37 -9.79 4.63 5.92
CA ALA A 37 -8.60 4.65 5.07
C ALA A 37 -8.99 4.55 3.59
N GLY A 38 -8.42 5.40 2.74
CA GLY A 38 -8.46 5.26 1.29
C GLY A 38 -7.11 4.75 0.79
N ILE A 39 -7.09 3.61 0.10
CA ILE A 39 -5.85 2.98 -0.36
C ILE A 39 -5.86 2.92 -1.88
N ILE A 40 -4.83 3.52 -2.46
CA ILE A 40 -4.53 3.49 -3.90
C ILE A 40 -3.48 2.41 -4.13
N ILE A 41 -3.88 1.32 -4.79
CA ILE A 41 -3.00 0.23 -5.19
C ILE A 41 -2.33 0.62 -6.52
N GLY A 42 -1.02 0.89 -6.44
CA GLY A 42 -0.23 1.39 -7.55
C GLY A 42 0.15 0.33 -8.62
N PRO A 43 0.82 0.76 -9.71
CA PRO A 43 1.18 -0.08 -10.85
C PRO A 43 1.99 -1.37 -10.60
N PRO A 44 2.82 -1.48 -9.53
CA PRO A 44 3.53 -2.72 -9.23
C PRO A 44 2.61 -3.90 -8.91
N ILE A 45 1.40 -3.66 -8.39
CA ILE A 45 0.48 -4.72 -7.97
C ILE A 45 -0.59 -4.91 -9.04
N ASN A 46 -0.70 -6.12 -9.58
CA ASN A 46 -1.69 -6.45 -10.61
C ASN A 46 -2.32 -7.81 -10.32
N GLN A 47 -3.48 -8.08 -10.92
CA GLN A 47 -4.10 -9.41 -10.84
C GLN A 47 -3.53 -10.36 -11.90
N VAL A 48 -3.32 -11.62 -11.53
CA VAL A 48 -2.97 -12.68 -12.47
C VAL A 48 -4.19 -13.03 -13.33
N GLN A 49 -4.06 -12.97 -14.65
CA GLN A 49 -5.16 -13.30 -15.55
C GLN A 49 -5.68 -14.73 -15.33
N GLY A 50 -7.00 -14.88 -15.26
CA GLY A 50 -7.66 -16.17 -15.02
C GLY A 50 -7.54 -16.69 -13.58
N GLN A 51 -6.93 -15.93 -12.66
CA GLN A 51 -6.78 -16.30 -11.26
C GLN A 51 -7.19 -15.15 -10.35
N ASN A 52 -7.84 -15.46 -9.22
CA ASN A 52 -8.10 -14.47 -8.18
C ASN A 52 -6.88 -14.32 -7.26
N ARG A 53 -5.72 -14.01 -7.87
CA ARG A 53 -4.43 -13.90 -7.17
C ARG A 53 -3.71 -12.62 -7.58
N LEU A 54 -3.14 -11.94 -6.59
CA LEU A 54 -2.26 -10.79 -6.81
C LEU A 54 -0.85 -11.23 -7.24
N GLN A 55 -0.21 -10.42 -8.05
CA GLN A 55 1.21 -10.53 -8.37
C GLN A 55 1.88 -9.15 -8.26
N VAL A 56 3.17 -9.18 -7.89
CA VAL A 56 4.02 -7.99 -7.80
C VAL A 56 4.96 -7.99 -9.00
N ASN A 57 4.93 -6.90 -9.76
CA ASN A 57 5.86 -6.58 -10.83
C ASN A 57 6.85 -5.52 -10.32
N LEU A 58 8.08 -5.96 -10.02
CA LEU A 58 9.14 -5.11 -9.49
C LEU A 58 9.69 -4.13 -10.54
N ASP A 59 9.54 -4.39 -11.84
CA ASP A 59 9.99 -3.48 -12.90
C ASP A 59 9.19 -2.16 -12.91
N LYS A 60 8.01 -2.17 -12.28
CA LYS A 60 7.14 -0.99 -12.14
C LYS A 60 7.31 -0.27 -10.80
N MET A 61 8.20 -0.76 -9.92
CA MET A 61 8.55 -0.07 -8.68
C MET A 61 9.43 1.13 -8.99
N THR A 62 9.03 2.31 -8.52
CA THR A 62 9.81 3.54 -8.67
C THR A 62 10.66 3.86 -7.45
N ASP A 63 10.40 3.21 -6.31
CA ASP A 63 11.10 3.45 -5.05
C ASP A 63 12.15 2.36 -4.80
N THR A 64 13.40 2.66 -5.14
CA THR A 64 14.54 1.77 -4.92
C THR A 64 15.03 1.78 -3.46
N GLU A 65 14.64 2.77 -2.64
CA GLU A 65 15.07 2.86 -1.24
C GLU A 65 14.36 1.85 -0.33
N MET A 66 13.18 1.36 -0.75
CA MET A 66 12.51 0.21 -0.15
C MET A 66 13.41 -1.03 -0.04
N PHE A 67 14.38 -1.18 -0.94
CA PHE A 67 15.16 -2.40 -1.11
C PHE A 67 16.62 -2.26 -0.67
N LYS A 68 16.91 -1.39 0.32
CA LYS A 68 18.27 -1.24 0.86
C LYS A 68 18.94 -2.59 1.05
N LYS A 69 20.01 -2.81 0.26
CA LYS A 69 20.65 -4.11 0.08
C LYS A 69 21.10 -4.66 1.42
N ARG A 70 20.41 -5.71 1.86
CA ARG A 70 20.87 -6.60 2.91
C ARG A 70 22.13 -7.30 2.42
N THR A 71 23.28 -6.97 3.00
CA THR A 71 24.59 -7.51 2.59
C THR A 71 24.74 -9.01 2.85
N ASP A 72 23.84 -9.58 3.64
CA ASP A 72 23.72 -11.02 3.94
C ASP A 72 23.05 -11.82 2.81
N LEU A 73 22.31 -11.18 1.91
CA LEU A 73 21.60 -11.85 0.82
C LEU A 73 22.38 -11.70 -0.49
N THR A 74 22.72 -12.84 -1.10
CA THR A 74 23.54 -12.90 -2.32
C THR A 74 22.85 -13.64 -3.48
N ASP A 75 21.83 -14.46 -3.19
CA ASP A 75 21.05 -15.15 -4.22
C ASP A 75 20.02 -14.19 -4.84
N PRO A 76 20.12 -13.90 -6.16
CA PRO A 76 19.16 -13.02 -6.85
C PRO A 76 17.70 -13.47 -6.74
N VAL A 77 17.45 -14.80 -6.71
CA VAL A 77 16.09 -15.33 -6.64
C VAL A 77 15.49 -15.10 -5.25
N GLU A 78 16.28 -15.28 -4.20
CA GLU A 78 15.87 -15.03 -2.83
C GLU A 78 15.62 -13.54 -2.59
N ILE A 79 16.47 -12.68 -3.16
CA ILE A 79 16.29 -11.22 -3.13
C ILE A 79 14.95 -10.85 -3.78
N GLU A 80 14.68 -11.31 -5.00
CA GLU A 80 13.44 -10.96 -5.71
C GLU A 80 12.18 -11.41 -4.94
N GLN A 81 12.21 -12.61 -4.33
CA GLN A 81 11.11 -13.11 -3.50
C GLN A 81 10.88 -12.25 -2.26
N LEU A 82 11.96 -11.87 -1.58
CA LEU A 82 11.90 -10.98 -0.42
C LEU A 82 11.33 -9.62 -0.81
N GLU A 83 11.79 -9.02 -1.89
CA GLU A 83 11.30 -7.73 -2.38
C GLU A 83 9.80 -7.78 -2.64
N LYS A 84 9.32 -8.81 -3.35
CA LYS A 84 7.88 -9.04 -3.57
C LYS A 84 7.12 -9.18 -2.25
N GLN A 85 7.68 -9.89 -1.28
CA GLN A 85 7.09 -10.06 0.04
C GLN A 85 7.01 -8.72 0.80
N MET A 86 8.03 -7.87 0.72
CA MET A 86 8.03 -6.54 1.35
C MET A 86 6.92 -5.64 0.79
N VAL A 87 6.68 -5.69 -0.52
CA VAL A 87 5.56 -4.96 -1.15
C VAL A 87 4.22 -5.45 -0.60
N MET A 88 4.01 -6.77 -0.56
CA MET A 88 2.77 -7.35 -0.05
C MET A 88 2.56 -7.08 1.45
N ASN A 89 3.63 -7.09 2.24
CA ASN A 89 3.58 -6.76 3.66
C ASN A 89 3.19 -5.29 3.88
N SER A 90 3.75 -4.37 3.08
CA SER A 90 3.39 -2.95 3.13
C SER A 90 1.90 -2.73 2.85
N LEU A 91 1.36 -3.43 1.84
CA LEU A 91 -0.07 -3.38 1.53
C LEU A 91 -0.93 -3.92 2.69
N ASN A 92 -0.51 -5.04 3.31
CA ASN A 92 -1.20 -5.61 4.48
C ASN A 92 -1.21 -4.66 5.68
N VAL A 93 -0.12 -3.92 5.90
CA VAL A 93 -0.04 -2.89 6.95
C VAL A 93 -1.06 -1.78 6.72
N LEU A 94 -1.22 -1.32 5.47
CA LEU A 94 -2.18 -0.28 5.11
C LEU A 94 -3.63 -0.74 5.30
N PHE A 95 -3.98 -1.96 4.86
CA PHE A 95 -5.33 -2.49 4.99
C PHE A 95 -5.82 -2.58 6.44
N LYS A 96 -4.89 -2.65 7.40
CA LYS A 96 -5.20 -2.71 8.84
C LYS A 96 -5.37 -1.34 9.50
N ARG A 97 -5.19 -0.23 8.77
CA ARG A 97 -5.27 1.13 9.35
C ARG A 97 -6.68 1.69 9.45
N GLY A 98 -7.63 1.17 8.67
CA GLY A 98 -9.03 1.63 8.71
C GLY A 98 -9.82 0.97 9.84
N VAL A 99 -10.26 1.74 10.83
CA VAL A 99 -11.02 1.23 11.99
C VAL A 99 -12.48 0.96 11.64
N HIS A 100 -13.14 1.90 10.96
CA HIS A 100 -14.55 1.79 10.58
C HIS A 100 -14.74 1.38 9.12
N GLY A 101 -13.75 1.63 8.26
CA GLY A 101 -13.83 1.22 6.86
C GLY A 101 -12.57 1.49 6.07
N CYS A 102 -12.46 0.77 4.96
CA CYS A 102 -11.35 0.87 4.03
C CYS A 102 -11.89 0.94 2.60
N TYR A 103 -11.49 1.95 1.84
CA TYR A 103 -11.84 2.14 0.45
C TYR A 103 -10.64 1.84 -0.43
N LEU A 104 -10.88 1.17 -1.55
CA LEU A 104 -9.83 0.69 -2.44
C LEU A 104 -9.97 1.27 -3.84
N TYR A 105 -8.85 1.70 -4.39
CA TYR A 105 -8.71 1.96 -5.82
C TYR A 105 -7.53 1.15 -6.36
N ALA A 106 -7.75 0.37 -7.42
CA ALA A 106 -6.68 -0.33 -8.11
C ALA A 106 -6.35 0.31 -9.46
N HIS A 107 -5.06 0.55 -9.69
CA HIS A 107 -4.57 1.01 -10.98
C HIS A 107 -4.75 -0.06 -12.07
N ASP A 108 -4.48 -1.33 -11.75
CA ASP A 108 -4.67 -2.45 -12.67
C ASP A 108 -6.16 -2.61 -13.05
N PRO A 109 -6.53 -2.53 -14.33
CA PRO A 109 -7.93 -2.60 -14.75
C PRO A 109 -8.61 -3.93 -14.39
N LEU A 110 -7.88 -5.05 -14.48
CA LEU A 110 -8.42 -6.36 -14.13
C LEU A 110 -8.69 -6.45 -12.62
N LEU A 111 -7.72 -6.08 -11.79
CA LEU A 111 -7.90 -6.03 -10.34
C LEU A 111 -9.07 -5.12 -9.96
N ARG A 112 -9.16 -3.93 -10.56
CA ARG A 112 -10.26 -2.99 -10.29
C ARG A 112 -11.63 -3.59 -10.61
N TYR A 113 -11.76 -4.22 -11.79
CA TYR A 113 -13.01 -4.90 -12.17
C TYR A 113 -13.40 -5.99 -11.18
N THR A 114 -12.43 -6.83 -10.78
CA THR A 114 -12.65 -7.90 -9.81
C THR A 114 -13.07 -7.34 -8.44
N LEU A 115 -12.40 -6.30 -7.95
CA LEU A 115 -12.76 -5.67 -6.66
C LEU A 115 -14.16 -5.06 -6.69
N CYS A 116 -14.56 -4.37 -7.77
CA CYS A 116 -15.91 -3.85 -7.90
C CYS A 116 -16.95 -4.98 -7.93
N THR A 117 -16.68 -6.04 -8.69
CA THR A 117 -17.58 -7.20 -8.76
C THR A 117 -17.76 -7.88 -7.39
N LEU A 118 -16.66 -8.07 -6.65
CA LEU A 118 -16.71 -8.64 -5.30
C LEU A 118 -17.45 -7.72 -4.32
N PHE A 119 -17.25 -6.40 -4.43
CA PHE A 119 -17.97 -5.44 -3.60
C PHE A 119 -19.47 -5.50 -3.84
N ASP A 120 -19.90 -5.54 -5.11
CA ASP A 120 -21.32 -5.63 -5.44
C ASP A 120 -21.92 -6.93 -4.88
N GLN A 121 -21.23 -8.07 -4.99
CA GLN A 121 -21.70 -9.36 -4.47
C GLN A 121 -21.89 -9.40 -2.95
N ILE A 122 -21.13 -8.61 -2.19
CA ILE A 122 -21.23 -8.58 -0.73
C ILE A 122 -22.40 -7.68 -0.26
N ASN A 123 -22.83 -6.73 -1.09
CA ASN A 123 -23.87 -5.76 -0.76
C ASN A 123 -25.29 -6.17 -1.22
N TYR A 124 -25.45 -7.41 -1.71
CA TYR A 124 -26.74 -8.06 -1.99
C TYR A 124 -26.90 -9.30 -1.10
#